data_AF-A0A6J6P0B3-F1
#
_entry.id   AF-A0A6J6P0B3-F1
#
_cell.length_a   1.000
_cell.length_b   1.000
_cell.length_c   1.000
_cell.angle_alpha   90.00
_cell.angle_beta   90.00
_cell.angle_gamma   90.00
#
_symmetry.space_group_name_H-M   'P 1'
#
loop_
_entity.id
_entity.type
_entity.pdbx_description
1 polymer ?
#
loop_
_entity_poly.entity_id
_entity_poly.type
_entity_poly.pdbx_seq_one_letter_code
_entity_poly.pdbx_strand_id
1 'polypeptide(L)'
;MPSPGTSKEYALKTILDMGWKSDQYSCIVILWERESNWRVNAKNKSSGAYGIPQSLPGSKMASEGADWMTNPQTQINWGLKYIKGRYGAPCGALAHSNKFNWY
;
A
#
# COMPACT_ATOMS: atom_id res chain seq x y z
N MET A 1 17.70 5.47 1.68
CA MET A 1 16.75 4.91 2.68
C MET A 1 15.69 5.96 2.97
N PRO A 2 14.44 5.60 3.31
CA PRO A 2 13.39 6.57 3.63
C PRO A 2 13.74 7.40 4.86
N SER A 3 13.18 8.62 4.96
CA SER A 3 13.36 9.48 6.14
C SER A 3 12.70 8.84 7.37
N PRO A 4 13.32 8.93 8.56
CA PRO A 4 12.74 8.41 9.80
C PRO A 4 11.36 8.99 10.12
N GLY A 5 10.47 8.18 10.68
CA GLY A 5 9.10 8.54 11.06
C GLY A 5 8.11 8.62 9.90
N THR A 6 8.50 8.24 8.67
CA THR A 6 7.62 8.33 7.49
C THR A 6 6.86 7.03 7.21
N SER A 7 5.71 7.15 6.54
CA SER A 7 4.96 6.01 5.99
C SER A 7 5.84 5.07 5.16
N LYS A 8 6.80 5.63 4.41
CA LYS A 8 7.75 4.88 3.59
C LYS A 8 8.72 4.05 4.43
N GLU A 9 9.21 4.58 5.55
CA GLU A 9 10.04 3.81 6.49
C GLU A 9 9.25 2.66 7.12
N TYR A 10 8.03 2.93 7.59
CA TYR A 10 7.18 1.90 8.16
C TYR A 10 6.89 0.77 7.14
N ALA A 11 6.64 1.13 5.87
CA ALA A 11 6.46 0.17 4.79
C ALA A 11 7.73 -0.65 4.53
N LEU A 12 8.92 -0.03 4.52
CA LEU A 12 10.19 -0.75 4.39
C LEU A 12 10.34 -1.79 5.51
N LYS A 13 10.15 -1.39 6.77
CA LYS A 13 10.22 -2.29 7.91
C LYS A 13 9.23 -3.45 7.76
N THR A 14 7.98 -3.15 7.45
CA THR A 14 6.93 -4.17 7.30
C THR A 14 7.23 -5.15 6.17
N ILE A 15 7.77 -4.67 5.04
CA ILE A 15 8.21 -5.53 3.92
C ILE A 15 9.30 -6.51 4.37
N LEU A 16 10.29 -6.03 5.12
CA LEU A 16 11.36 -6.87 5.65
C LEU A 16 10.82 -7.89 6.68
N ASP A 17 9.92 -7.46 7.57
CA ASP A 17 9.27 -8.33 8.57
C ASP A 17 8.40 -9.42 7.90
N MET A 18 7.85 -9.14 6.71
CA MET A 18 7.11 -10.12 5.90
C MET A 18 8.01 -11.14 5.17
N GLY A 19 9.33 -11.01 5.29
CA GLY A 19 10.33 -11.88 4.65
C GLY A 19 10.65 -11.50 3.20
N TRP A 20 10.18 -10.35 2.73
CA TRP A 20 10.56 -9.83 1.42
C TRP A 20 11.89 -9.08 1.48
N LYS A 21 12.57 -9.01 0.34
CA LYS A 21 13.83 -8.27 0.21
C LYS A 21 13.56 -6.81 -0.17
N SER A 22 14.60 -5.98 -0.11
CA SER A 22 14.53 -4.54 -0.39
C SER A 22 14.18 -4.20 -1.84
N ASP A 23 14.29 -5.15 -2.78
CA ASP A 23 13.80 -5.02 -4.16
C ASP A 23 12.27 -4.86 -4.21
N GLN A 24 11.54 -5.54 -3.32
CA GLN A 24 10.09 -5.39 -3.22
C GLN A 24 9.69 -4.00 -2.72
N TYR A 25 10.56 -3.35 -1.94
CA TYR A 25 10.30 -2.00 -1.46
C TYR A 25 10.33 -0.96 -2.58
N SER A 26 11.23 -1.05 -3.57
CA SER A 26 11.20 -0.10 -4.69
C SER A 26 9.91 -0.24 -5.50
N CYS A 27 9.41 -1.47 -5.68
CA CYS A 27 8.15 -1.74 -6.35
C CYS A 27 6.95 -1.14 -5.60
N ILE A 28 6.88 -1.27 -4.26
CA ILE A 28 5.77 -0.67 -3.50
C ILE A 28 5.79 0.85 -3.53
N VAL A 29 6.99 1.46 -3.52
CA VAL A 29 7.14 2.92 -3.59
C VAL A 29 6.56 3.45 -4.89
N ILE A 30 6.94 2.87 -6.03
CA ILE A 30 6.40 3.27 -7.33
C ILE A 30 4.89 3.07 -7.39
N LEU A 31 4.42 1.92 -6.91
CA LEU A 31 3.00 1.58 -6.95
C LEU A 31 2.18 2.59 -6.15
N TRP A 32 2.46 2.77 -4.86
CA TRP A 32 1.68 3.68 -4.01
C TRP A 32 1.94 5.18 -4.25
N GLU A 33 3.05 5.54 -4.90
CA GLU A 33 3.22 6.89 -5.46
C GLU A 33 2.18 7.20 -6.53
N ARG A 34 1.92 6.25 -7.44
CA ARG A 34 0.90 6.40 -8.49
C ARG A 34 -0.52 6.42 -7.93
N GLU A 35 -0.77 5.58 -6.92
CA GLU A 35 -2.11 5.44 -6.35
C GLU A 35 -2.56 6.67 -5.55
N SER A 36 -1.68 7.20 -4.70
CA SER A 36 -2.08 8.21 -3.71
C SER A 36 -1.01 9.26 -3.42
N ASN A 37 0.16 9.13 -4.02
CA ASN A 37 1.38 9.80 -3.56
C ASN A 37 1.61 9.61 -2.05
N TRP A 38 1.38 8.40 -1.54
CA TRP A 38 1.51 8.03 -0.13
C TRP A 38 0.61 8.82 0.85
N ARG A 39 -0.46 9.46 0.36
CA ARG A 39 -1.39 10.23 1.20
C ARG A 39 -2.43 9.33 1.86
N VAL A 40 -2.42 9.30 3.19
CA VAL A 40 -3.40 8.55 4.02
C VAL A 40 -4.85 8.95 3.78
N ASN A 41 -5.09 10.20 3.36
CA ASN A 41 -6.41 10.76 3.08
C ASN A 41 -6.74 10.88 1.59
N ALA A 42 -5.96 10.25 0.71
CA ALA A 42 -6.26 10.25 -0.72
C ALA A 42 -7.61 9.55 -0.97
N LYS A 43 -8.55 10.25 -1.61
CA LYS A 43 -9.82 9.69 -2.03
C LYS A 43 -10.03 9.95 -3.51
N ASN A 44 -10.20 8.89 -4.28
CA ASN A 44 -10.62 9.01 -5.66
C ASN A 44 -12.12 9.37 -5.70
N LYS A 45 -12.47 10.52 -6.28
CA LYS A 45 -13.86 11.01 -6.33
C LYS A 45 -14.77 10.18 -7.24
N SER A 46 -14.20 9.55 -8.27
CA SER A 46 -14.95 8.76 -9.24
C SER A 46 -15.24 7.35 -8.70
N SER A 47 -14.20 6.63 -8.26
CA SER A 47 -14.35 5.24 -7.79
C SER A 47 -14.67 5.10 -6.31
N GLY A 48 -14.36 6.10 -5.49
CA GLY A 48 -14.45 6.00 -4.02
C GLY A 48 -13.27 5.27 -3.36
N ALA A 49 -12.24 4.89 -4.12
CA ALA A 49 -11.02 4.29 -3.57
C ALA A 49 -10.34 5.21 -2.54
N TYR A 50 -9.75 4.63 -1.49
CA TYR A 50 -9.27 5.39 -0.33
C TYR A 50 -7.89 4.96 0.17
N GLY A 51 -7.14 5.96 0.65
CA GLY A 51 -5.90 5.78 1.39
C GLY A 51 -4.67 5.51 0.53
N ILE A 52 -3.57 5.19 1.19
CA ILE A 52 -2.28 4.86 0.57
C ILE A 52 -2.43 3.77 -0.51
N PRO A 53 -3.08 2.62 -0.23
CA PRO A 53 -3.21 1.56 -1.22
C PRO A 53 -4.37 1.77 -2.20
N GLN A 54 -5.16 2.85 -2.07
CA GLN A 54 -6.40 3.06 -2.83
C GLN A 54 -7.37 1.87 -2.75
N SER A 55 -7.66 1.40 -1.53
CA SER A 55 -8.58 0.28 -1.29
C SER A 55 -9.99 0.59 -1.76
N LEU A 56 -10.65 -0.38 -2.40
CA LEU A 56 -12.05 -0.31 -2.83
C LEU A 56 -12.88 -1.52 -2.33
N PRO A 57 -13.87 -1.32 -1.44
CA PRO A 57 -14.08 -0.11 -0.62
C PRO A 57 -12.95 0.10 0.40
N GLY A 58 -12.76 1.35 0.82
CA GLY A 58 -11.76 1.72 1.84
C GLY A 58 -11.95 1.00 3.18
N SER A 59 -13.20 0.69 3.54
CA SER A 59 -13.56 -0.01 4.78
C SER A 59 -12.96 -1.40 4.94
N LYS A 60 -12.44 -2.03 3.88
CA LYS A 60 -11.71 -3.30 3.99
C LYS A 60 -10.49 -3.19 4.91
N MET A 61 -9.88 -2.01 4.98
CA MET A 61 -8.75 -1.73 5.86
C MET A 61 -9.10 -1.79 7.35
N ALA A 62 -10.40 -1.77 7.71
CA ALA A 62 -10.86 -1.94 9.09
C ALA A 62 -10.47 -3.29 9.70
N SER A 63 -10.17 -4.30 8.88
CA SER A 63 -9.64 -5.59 9.33
C SER A 63 -8.26 -5.50 10.00
N GLU A 64 -7.50 -4.42 9.76
CA GLU A 64 -6.19 -4.17 10.38
C GLU A 64 -6.25 -3.15 11.51
N GLY A 65 -7.38 -2.43 11.66
CA GLY A 65 -7.55 -1.40 12.68
C GLY A 65 -8.76 -0.52 12.42
N ALA A 66 -9.50 -0.18 13.48
CA ALA A 66 -10.68 0.68 13.37
C ALA A 66 -10.34 2.13 12.93
N ASP A 67 -9.09 2.54 13.08
CA ASP A 67 -8.53 3.86 12.75
C ASP A 67 -8.01 3.96 11.29
N TRP A 68 -8.36 3.01 10.43
CA TRP A 68 -7.90 2.89 9.05
C TRP A 68 -8.05 4.16 8.20
N MET A 69 -9.00 5.03 8.54
CA MET A 69 -9.24 6.26 7.78
C MET A 69 -8.11 7.29 7.97
N THR A 70 -7.43 7.28 9.11
CA THR A 70 -6.42 8.30 9.45
C THR A 70 -5.05 7.72 9.80
N ASN A 71 -4.95 6.41 10.04
CA ASN A 71 -3.70 5.76 10.40
C ASN A 71 -2.99 5.16 9.17
N PRO A 72 -1.84 5.71 8.73
CA PRO A 72 -1.10 5.17 7.59
C PRO A 72 -0.56 3.76 7.86
N GLN A 73 -0.24 3.39 9.10
CA GLN A 73 0.26 2.05 9.43
C GLN A 73 -0.82 0.99 9.19
N THR A 74 -2.06 1.26 9.61
CA THR A 74 -3.22 0.40 9.35
C THR A 74 -3.42 0.19 7.85
N GLN A 75 -3.33 1.27 7.06
CA GLN A 75 -3.46 1.19 5.59
C GLN A 75 -2.31 0.40 4.94
N ILE A 76 -1.07 0.58 5.41
CA ILE A 76 0.10 -0.13 4.92
C ILE A 76 0.02 -1.63 5.24
N ASN A 77 -0.33 -1.99 6.48
CA ASN A 77 -0.49 -3.38 6.90
C ASN A 77 -1.52 -4.09 6.01
N TRP A 78 -2.68 -3.44 5.81
CA TRP A 78 -3.73 -4.01 4.97
C TRP A 78 -3.28 -4.14 3.51
N GLY A 79 -2.68 -3.08 2.96
CA GLY A 79 -2.24 -3.04 1.56
C GLY A 79 -1.18 -4.11 1.26
N LEU A 80 -0.19 -4.30 2.14
CA LEU A 80 0.84 -5.34 1.97
C LEU A 80 0.26 -6.75 2.10
N LYS A 81 -0.68 -6.98 3.02
CA LYS A 81 -1.40 -8.27 3.14
C LYS A 81 -2.24 -8.57 1.90
N TYR A 82 -2.96 -7.58 1.38
CA TYR A 82 -3.71 -7.70 0.14
C TYR A 82 -2.79 -8.04 -1.04
N ILE A 83 -1.65 -7.35 -1.17
CA ILE A 83 -0.65 -7.63 -2.20
C ILE A 83 -0.11 -9.05 -2.09
N LYS A 84 0.23 -9.50 -0.88
CA LYS A 84 0.69 -10.87 -0.65
C LYS A 84 -0.35 -11.89 -1.12
N GLY A 85 -1.62 -11.69 -0.77
CA GLY A 85 -2.70 -12.62 -1.10
C GLY A 85 -3.06 -12.65 -2.60
N ARG A 86 -2.98 -11.52 -3.29
CA ARG A 86 -3.43 -11.39 -4.69
C ARG A 86 -2.30 -11.50 -5.72
N TYR A 87 -1.12 -11.00 -5.38
CA TYR A 87 0.02 -10.87 -6.30
C TYR A 87 1.28 -11.59 -5.82
N GLY A 88 1.25 -12.19 -4.63
CA GLY A 88 2.41 -12.84 -4.01
C GLY A 88 3.42 -11.86 -3.41
N ALA A 89 3.78 -10.79 -4.12
CA ALA A 89 4.74 -9.78 -3.68
C ALA A 89 4.53 -8.41 -4.38
N PRO A 90 5.08 -7.31 -3.81
CA PRO A 90 4.95 -5.95 -4.38
C PRO A 90 5.34 -5.80 -5.85
N CYS A 91 6.41 -6.45 -6.30
CA CYS A 91 6.79 -6.38 -7.71
C CYS A 91 5.80 -7.11 -8.64
N GLY A 92 5.12 -8.16 -8.15
CA GLY A 92 4.02 -8.80 -8.87
C GLY A 92 2.82 -7.85 -9.03
N ALA A 93 2.49 -7.10 -7.98
CA ALA A 93 1.44 -6.09 -8.02
C ALA A 93 1.80 -4.94 -8.98
N LEU A 94 3.05 -4.44 -8.94
CA LEU A 94 3.51 -3.40 -9.86
C LEU A 94 3.50 -3.87 -11.32
N ALA A 95 3.93 -5.11 -11.60
CA ALA A 95 3.88 -5.67 -12.95
C ALA A 95 2.44 -5.75 -13.48
N HIS A 96 1.49 -6.12 -12.62
CA HIS A 96 0.07 -6.12 -12.96
C HIS A 96 -0.45 -4.69 -13.22
N SER A 97 -0.13 -3.74 -12.34
CA SER A 97 -0.47 -2.31 -12.48
C SER A 97 0.06 -1.72 -13.78
N ASN A 98 1.30 -2.03 -14.17
CA ASN A 98 1.87 -1.58 -15.45
C ASN A 98 1.10 -2.11 -16.68
N LYS A 99 0.47 -3.29 -16.57
CA LYS A 99 -0.25 -3.92 -17.68
C LYS A 99 -1.71 -3.51 -17.76
N PHE A 100 -2.36 -3.33 -16.62
CA PHE A 100 -3.82 -3.16 -16.55
C PHE A 100 -4.25 -1.82 -15.95
N ASN A 101 -3.33 -1.00 -15.46
CA ASN A 101 -3.58 0.27 -14.76
C ASN A 101 -4.37 0.13 -13.44
N TRP A 102 -4.34 -1.05 -12.82
CA TRP A 102 -4.89 -1.32 -11.49
C TRP A 102 -4.13 -2.47 -10.81
N TYR A 103 -4.30 -2.62 -9.50
CA TYR A 103 -3.88 -3.79 -8.70
C TYR A 103 -4.90 -4.01 -7.55
#